data_AF-A0A1T5JHG7-F1
#
_entry.id   AF-A0A1T5JHG7-F1
#
_cell.length_a   1.000
_cell.length_b   1.000
_cell.length_c   1.000
_cell.angle_alpha   90.00
_cell.angle_beta   90.00
_cell.angle_gamma   90.00
#
_symmetry.space_group_name_H-M   'P 1'
#
loop_
_entity.id
_entity.type
_entity.pdbx_description
1 polymer ?
#
loop_
_entity_poly.entity_id
_entity_poly.type
_entity_poly.pdbx_seq_one_letter_code
_entity_poly.pdbx_strand_id
1 'polypeptide(L)'
;MEQDILDLFRGEFGKVEIDEAGFTISYTEAGSSSSQGYIITRGIRENAPLPREVRKKINSYFDEVKGNLSKRFNKVELYIRKNEEPSIKYAWEDEQYKKDKLDSARVFPQWVNERMMSFIYEQEFPNGPTARDEDGDPLYESTWDRGFFTFKITDGNVDCDVLLFKDEIPRSINLTLPEYFIKAMLEHHELTNVGILKGDWKLWNKLVIISPHNDLPYVKMDEYVVYSLE
;
A
#
# COMPACT_ATOMS: atom_id res chain seq x y z
N MET A 1 -22.49 10.44 -16.48
CA MET A 1 -21.36 9.57 -16.11
C MET A 1 -21.81 8.15 -15.88
N GLU A 2 -22.67 7.86 -14.89
CA GLU A 2 -23.21 6.51 -14.69
C GLU A 2 -23.97 6.00 -15.92
N GLN A 3 -24.87 6.82 -16.47
CA GLN A 3 -25.58 6.48 -17.70
C GLN A 3 -24.62 6.18 -18.86
N ASP A 4 -23.56 6.96 -19.04
CA ASP A 4 -22.54 6.71 -20.07
C ASP A 4 -21.87 5.33 -19.89
N ILE A 5 -21.62 4.90 -18.64
CA ILE A 5 -21.03 3.60 -18.34
C ILE A 5 -22.01 2.48 -18.74
N LEU A 6 -23.28 2.63 -18.38
CA LEU A 6 -24.34 1.68 -18.72
C LEU A 6 -24.57 1.60 -20.23
N ASP A 7 -24.55 2.73 -20.93
CA ASP A 7 -24.69 2.80 -22.39
C ASP A 7 -23.52 2.10 -23.10
N LEU A 8 -22.28 2.34 -22.63
CA LEU A 8 -21.09 1.63 -23.13
C LEU A 8 -21.21 0.12 -22.87
N PHE A 9 -21.57 -0.26 -21.64
CA PHE A 9 -21.69 -1.65 -21.24
C PHE A 9 -22.77 -2.39 -22.06
N ARG A 10 -23.93 -1.75 -22.27
CA ARG A 10 -24.95 -2.23 -23.21
C ARG A 10 -24.45 -2.31 -24.64
N GLY A 11 -23.65 -1.34 -25.11
CA GLY A 11 -23.11 -1.34 -26.46
C GLY A 11 -22.20 -2.54 -26.76
N GLU A 12 -21.43 -2.98 -25.76
CA GLU A 12 -20.54 -4.14 -25.84
C GLU A 12 -21.31 -5.46 -25.86
N PHE A 13 -22.32 -5.60 -25.00
CA PHE A 13 -23.03 -6.87 -24.79
C PHE A 13 -24.37 -6.99 -25.55
N GLY A 14 -24.96 -5.88 -25.99
CA GLY A 14 -26.22 -5.86 -26.73
C GLY A 14 -26.13 -6.32 -28.18
N LYS A 15 -24.90 -6.54 -28.69
CA LYS A 15 -24.63 -7.03 -30.05
C LYS A 15 -24.22 -8.51 -30.09
N VAL A 16 -24.08 -9.14 -28.93
CA VAL A 16 -23.59 -10.51 -28.78
C VAL A 16 -24.71 -11.36 -28.20
N GLU A 17 -24.84 -12.61 -28.65
CA GLU A 17 -25.81 -13.55 -28.08
C GLU A 17 -25.32 -14.00 -26.70
N ILE A 18 -25.67 -13.23 -25.65
CA ILE A 18 -25.42 -13.58 -24.26
C ILE A 18 -26.73 -13.85 -23.52
N ASP A 19 -26.68 -14.72 -22.53
CA ASP A 19 -27.75 -14.89 -21.55
C ASP A 19 -27.58 -13.91 -20.38
N GLU A 20 -26.34 -13.75 -19.92
CA GLU A 20 -26.00 -12.95 -18.75
C GLU A 20 -24.52 -12.55 -18.78
N ALA A 21 -24.17 -11.38 -18.26
CA ALA A 21 -22.79 -11.00 -17.97
C ALA A 21 -22.72 -10.22 -16.65
N GLY A 22 -21.72 -10.54 -15.84
CA GLY A 22 -21.51 -9.91 -14.54
C GLY A 22 -20.03 -9.62 -14.30
N PHE A 23 -19.74 -8.43 -13.79
CA PHE A 23 -18.38 -7.96 -13.53
C PHE A 23 -18.31 -7.28 -12.17
N THR A 24 -17.22 -7.53 -11.45
CA THR A 24 -16.91 -6.86 -10.19
C THR A 24 -15.53 -6.22 -10.30
N ILE A 25 -15.42 -4.97 -9.88
CA ILE A 25 -14.14 -4.28 -9.71
C ILE A 25 -13.98 -3.95 -8.24
N SER A 26 -12.83 -4.29 -7.66
CA SER A 26 -12.44 -3.88 -6.31
C SER A 26 -11.27 -2.91 -6.39
N TYR A 27 -11.34 -1.82 -5.64
CA TYR A 27 -10.34 -0.75 -5.60
C TYR A 27 -9.67 -0.68 -4.24
N THR A 28 -8.35 -0.49 -4.25
CA THR A 28 -7.62 -0.01 -3.07
C THR A 28 -7.74 1.52 -2.97
N GLU A 29 -7.46 2.10 -1.80
CA GLU A 29 -7.46 3.56 -1.63
C GLU A 29 -6.43 4.25 -2.54
N ALA A 30 -5.28 3.60 -2.77
CA ALA A 30 -4.24 4.08 -3.65
C ALA A 30 -4.63 4.04 -5.15
N GLY A 31 -5.81 3.49 -5.49
CA GLY A 31 -6.33 3.44 -6.86
C GLY A 31 -5.88 2.21 -7.66
N SER A 32 -5.24 1.24 -7.02
CA SER A 32 -5.04 -0.08 -7.66
C SER A 32 -6.39 -0.78 -7.76
N SER A 33 -6.63 -1.48 -8.86
CA SER A 33 -7.89 -2.20 -9.10
C SER A 33 -7.66 -3.63 -9.52
N SER A 34 -8.49 -4.53 -9.00
CA SER A 34 -8.65 -5.89 -9.52
C SER A 34 -10.06 -6.04 -10.07
N SER A 35 -10.20 -6.79 -11.16
CA SER A 35 -11.49 -7.04 -11.78
C SER A 35 -11.70 -8.52 -12.03
N GLN A 36 -12.88 -9.02 -11.74
CA GLN A 36 -13.32 -10.36 -12.07
C GLN A 36 -14.62 -10.25 -12.86
N GLY A 37 -14.83 -11.13 -13.82
CA GLY A 37 -15.98 -11.07 -14.69
C GLY A 37 -16.32 -12.41 -15.30
N TYR A 38 -17.57 -12.54 -15.69
CA TYR A 38 -18.07 -13.72 -16.39
C TYR A 38 -19.09 -13.33 -17.45
N ILE A 39 -19.20 -14.19 -18.45
CA ILE A 39 -20.26 -14.17 -19.46
C ILE A 39 -20.89 -15.56 -19.49
N ILE A 40 -22.21 -15.60 -19.60
CA ILE A 40 -22.99 -16.82 -19.82
C ILE A 40 -23.55 -16.76 -21.24
N THR A 41 -23.22 -17.76 -22.05
CA THR A 41 -23.72 -17.91 -23.41
C THR A 41 -24.26 -19.32 -23.58
N ARG A 42 -25.56 -19.44 -23.91
CA ARG A 42 -26.25 -20.74 -24.07
C ARG A 42 -26.09 -21.62 -22.82
N GLY A 43 -26.16 -21.00 -21.65
CA GLY A 43 -26.00 -21.65 -20.34
C GLY A 43 -24.56 -22.02 -19.95
N ILE A 44 -23.55 -21.72 -20.77
CA ILE A 44 -22.13 -21.98 -20.46
C ILE A 44 -21.51 -20.72 -19.85
N ARG A 45 -20.95 -20.83 -18.65
CA ARG A 45 -20.26 -19.73 -17.96
C ARG A 45 -18.77 -19.74 -18.25
N GLU A 46 -18.25 -18.61 -18.71
CA GLU A 46 -16.83 -18.40 -18.98
C GLU A 46 -16.33 -17.16 -18.22
N ASN A 47 -15.07 -17.20 -17.78
CA ASN A 47 -14.42 -16.01 -17.23
C ASN A 47 -14.15 -15.02 -18.35
N ALA A 48 -14.47 -13.75 -18.12
CA ALA A 48 -14.30 -12.70 -19.11
C ALA A 48 -13.70 -11.44 -18.48
N PRO A 49 -12.76 -10.76 -19.17
CA PRO A 49 -12.30 -9.46 -18.74
C PRO A 49 -13.39 -8.40 -18.97
N LEU A 50 -13.44 -7.39 -18.08
CA LEU A 50 -14.30 -6.24 -18.29
C LEU A 50 -13.88 -5.48 -19.56
N PRO A 51 -14.83 -5.05 -20.42
CA PRO A 51 -14.49 -4.26 -21.61
C PRO A 51 -13.67 -3.02 -21.26
N ARG A 52 -12.64 -2.75 -22.07
CA ARG A 52 -11.61 -1.75 -21.78
C ARG A 52 -12.19 -0.35 -21.59
N GLU A 53 -13.13 0.07 -22.45
CA GLU A 53 -13.71 1.41 -22.37
C GLU A 53 -14.63 1.58 -21.14
N VAL A 54 -15.37 0.53 -20.80
CA VAL A 54 -16.17 0.48 -19.56
C VAL A 54 -15.25 0.61 -18.35
N ARG A 55 -14.16 -0.18 -18.31
CA ARG A 55 -13.15 -0.11 -17.23
C ARG A 55 -12.54 1.28 -17.11
N LYS A 56 -12.15 1.90 -18.22
CA LYS A 56 -11.55 3.24 -18.25
C LYS A 56 -12.49 4.27 -17.65
N LYS A 57 -13.78 4.23 -18.02
CA LYS A 57 -14.78 5.18 -17.53
C LYS A 57 -15.04 5.03 -16.03
N ILE A 58 -15.10 3.79 -15.51
CA ILE A 58 -15.27 3.53 -14.08
C ILE A 58 -14.03 4.00 -13.30
N ASN A 59 -12.82 3.75 -13.81
CA ASN A 59 -11.59 4.24 -13.17
C ASN A 59 -11.57 5.77 -13.09
N SER A 60 -11.95 6.46 -14.16
CA SER A 60 -12.06 7.92 -14.13
C SER A 60 -13.08 8.40 -13.10
N TYR A 61 -14.21 7.71 -12.95
CA TYR A 61 -15.20 8.04 -11.93
C TYR A 61 -14.65 7.83 -10.51
N PHE A 62 -13.96 6.70 -10.28
CA PHE A 62 -13.30 6.43 -9.00
C PHE A 62 -12.32 7.55 -8.62
N ASP A 63 -11.45 7.96 -9.56
CA ASP A 63 -10.48 9.02 -9.31
C ASP A 63 -11.14 10.37 -8.96
N GLU A 64 -12.30 10.66 -9.54
CA GLU A 64 -13.09 11.86 -9.24
C GLU A 64 -13.69 11.82 -7.83
N VAL A 65 -14.19 10.67 -7.38
CA VAL A 65 -14.99 10.58 -6.14
C VAL A 65 -14.27 9.96 -4.93
N LYS A 66 -13.08 9.36 -5.09
CA LYS A 66 -12.37 8.66 -4.00
C LYS A 66 -12.13 9.51 -2.75
N GLY A 67 -11.98 10.83 -2.90
CA GLY A 67 -11.83 11.78 -1.78
C GLY A 67 -13.13 12.25 -1.14
N ASN A 68 -14.29 11.93 -1.71
CA ASN A 68 -15.59 12.37 -1.21
C ASN A 68 -16.28 11.28 -0.39
N LEU A 69 -16.31 11.43 0.94
CA LEU A 69 -16.87 10.43 1.87
C LEU A 69 -18.31 9.98 1.57
N SER A 70 -19.13 10.83 0.95
CA SER A 70 -20.53 10.52 0.62
C SER A 70 -20.71 9.83 -0.73
N LYS A 71 -19.68 9.83 -1.58
CA LYS A 71 -19.74 9.29 -2.96
C LYS A 71 -18.69 8.23 -3.24
N ARG A 72 -17.69 8.07 -2.36
CA ARG A 72 -16.62 7.10 -2.53
C ARG A 72 -17.18 5.67 -2.52
N PHE A 73 -16.49 4.81 -3.23
CA PHE A 73 -16.74 3.38 -3.29
C PHE A 73 -15.40 2.67 -3.39
N ASN A 74 -15.34 1.42 -2.93
CA ASN A 74 -14.20 0.53 -3.18
C ASN A 74 -14.62 -0.72 -3.96
N LYS A 75 -15.90 -0.85 -4.30
CA LYS A 75 -16.44 -1.94 -5.11
C LYS A 75 -17.46 -1.44 -6.12
N VAL A 76 -17.38 -1.99 -7.33
CA VAL A 76 -18.33 -1.77 -8.42
C VAL A 76 -18.82 -3.10 -8.94
N GLU A 77 -20.13 -3.24 -9.12
CA GLU A 77 -20.75 -4.41 -9.72
C GLU A 77 -21.53 -3.97 -10.96
N LEU A 78 -21.21 -4.54 -12.12
CA LEU A 78 -21.98 -4.39 -13.35
C LEU A 78 -22.67 -5.70 -13.68
N TYR A 79 -23.91 -5.61 -14.14
CA TYR A 79 -24.71 -6.76 -14.49
C TYR A 79 -25.63 -6.45 -15.66
N ILE A 80 -25.72 -7.39 -16.61
CA ILE A 80 -26.70 -7.35 -17.70
C ILE A 80 -27.21 -8.76 -17.96
N ARG A 81 -28.52 -8.89 -18.18
CA ARG A 81 -29.16 -10.11 -18.64
C ARG A 81 -29.80 -9.88 -20.01
N LYS A 82 -29.99 -10.96 -20.77
CA LYS A 82 -30.66 -10.93 -22.06
C LYS A 82 -32.00 -10.18 -21.98
N ASN A 83 -32.15 -9.17 -22.83
CA ASN A 83 -33.32 -8.30 -22.94
C ASN A 83 -33.64 -7.46 -21.70
N GLU A 84 -32.71 -7.34 -20.74
CA GLU A 84 -32.86 -6.47 -19.58
C GLU A 84 -31.99 -5.21 -19.71
N GLU A 85 -32.31 -4.18 -18.94
CA GLU A 85 -31.46 -3.01 -18.78
C GLU A 85 -30.20 -3.41 -17.99
N PRO A 86 -29.00 -2.93 -18.38
CA PRO A 86 -27.83 -3.09 -17.56
C PRO A 86 -28.01 -2.36 -16.22
N SER A 87 -27.36 -2.87 -15.19
CA SER A 87 -27.31 -2.22 -13.87
C SER A 87 -25.87 -2.06 -13.42
N ILE A 88 -25.65 -1.03 -12.61
CA ILE A 88 -24.39 -0.76 -11.94
C ILE A 88 -24.66 -0.45 -10.47
N LYS A 89 -23.84 -1.00 -9.58
CA LYS A 89 -23.90 -0.73 -8.15
C LYS A 89 -22.53 -0.32 -7.65
N TYR A 90 -22.50 0.73 -6.84
CA TYR A 90 -21.32 1.19 -6.12
C TYR A 90 -21.50 0.86 -4.64
N ALA A 91 -20.48 0.25 -4.04
CA ALA A 91 -20.50 -0.08 -2.63
C ALA A 91 -19.19 0.33 -1.95
N TRP A 92 -19.32 0.64 -0.67
CA TRP A 92 -18.19 0.79 0.24
C TRP A 92 -18.20 -0.41 1.19
N GLU A 93 -17.20 -1.28 1.05
CA GLU A 93 -16.99 -2.45 1.90
C GLU A 93 -15.95 -2.12 2.97
N ASP A 94 -16.42 -1.80 4.18
CA ASP A 94 -15.56 -1.41 5.32
C ASP A 94 -14.57 -2.52 5.72
N GLU A 95 -14.96 -3.79 5.62
CA GLU A 95 -14.09 -4.92 5.97
C GLU A 95 -12.91 -5.06 5.02
N GLN A 96 -13.15 -4.96 3.70
CA GLN A 96 -12.09 -4.99 2.71
C GLN A 96 -11.18 -3.77 2.85
N TYR A 97 -11.77 -2.59 3.08
CA TYR A 97 -11.02 -1.37 3.34
C TYR A 97 -10.11 -1.51 4.57
N LYS A 98 -10.64 -2.04 5.67
CA LYS A 98 -9.89 -2.29 6.89
C LYS A 98 -8.77 -3.31 6.67
N LYS A 99 -9.05 -4.38 5.92
CA LYS A 99 -8.04 -5.40 5.56
C LYS A 99 -6.89 -4.79 4.75
N ASP A 100 -7.19 -3.99 3.73
CA ASP A 100 -6.18 -3.33 2.90
C ASP A 100 -5.31 -2.38 3.75
N LYS A 101 -5.92 -1.65 4.69
CA LYS A 101 -5.19 -0.82 5.65
C LYS A 101 -4.31 -1.65 6.57
N LEU A 102 -4.80 -2.78 7.07
CA LEU A 102 -4.03 -3.67 7.93
C LEU A 102 -2.84 -4.28 7.19
N ASP A 103 -3.03 -4.72 5.95
CA ASP A 103 -1.96 -5.30 5.13
C ASP A 103 -0.90 -4.24 4.77
N SER A 104 -1.33 -3.00 4.50
CA SER A 104 -0.41 -1.86 4.32
C SER A 104 0.37 -1.54 5.60
N ALA A 105 -0.30 -1.54 6.76
CA ALA A 105 0.31 -1.29 8.06
C ALA A 105 1.35 -2.36 8.44
N ARG A 106 1.15 -3.63 8.02
CA ARG A 106 2.08 -4.74 8.27
C ARG A 106 3.41 -4.61 7.53
N VAL A 107 3.43 -3.97 6.36
CA VAL A 107 4.65 -3.76 5.59
C VAL A 107 5.35 -2.42 5.91
N PHE A 108 4.70 -1.56 6.70
CA PHE A 108 5.25 -0.26 7.09
C PHE A 108 6.66 -0.34 7.72
N PRO A 109 7.00 -1.28 8.62
CA PRO A 109 8.34 -1.37 9.18
C PRO A 109 9.43 -1.67 8.14
N GLN A 110 9.11 -2.43 7.09
CA GLN A 110 10.03 -2.69 5.99
C GLN A 110 10.30 -1.40 5.21
N TRP A 111 9.25 -0.65 4.89
CA TRP A 111 9.39 0.67 4.26
C TRP A 111 10.24 1.62 5.12
N VAL A 112 10.03 1.64 6.45
CA VAL A 112 10.87 2.42 7.36
C VAL A 112 12.33 1.99 7.30
N ASN A 113 12.60 0.68 7.37
CA ASN A 113 13.95 0.12 7.31
C ASN A 113 14.67 0.54 6.02
N GLU A 114 14.04 0.35 4.85
CA GLU A 114 14.58 0.74 3.55
C GLU A 114 14.93 2.23 3.47
N ARG A 115 14.04 3.08 4.00
CA ARG A 115 14.25 4.54 4.02
C ARG A 115 15.39 4.93 4.94
N MET A 116 15.46 4.34 6.13
CA MET A 116 16.57 4.58 7.06
C MET A 116 17.91 4.16 6.47
N MET A 117 17.99 2.98 5.84
CA MET A 117 19.21 2.56 5.15
C MET A 117 19.64 3.57 4.08
N SER A 118 18.67 4.09 3.30
CA SER A 118 18.93 5.10 2.28
C SER A 118 19.44 6.42 2.90
N PHE A 119 18.82 6.90 3.99
CA PHE A 119 19.25 8.14 4.65
C PHE A 119 20.64 8.02 5.27
N ILE A 120 20.95 6.87 5.89
CA ILE A 120 22.28 6.59 6.42
C ILE A 120 23.30 6.61 5.28
N TYR A 121 22.99 5.94 4.19
CA TYR A 121 23.85 5.90 3.01
C TYR A 121 24.11 7.31 2.44
N GLU A 122 23.06 8.11 2.24
CA GLU A 122 23.20 9.50 1.74
C GLU A 122 24.05 10.37 2.66
N GLN A 123 23.94 10.18 3.97
CA GLN A 123 24.70 10.94 4.96
C GLN A 123 26.17 10.52 5.02
N GLU A 124 26.47 9.22 4.88
CA GLU A 124 27.82 8.68 5.05
C GLU A 124 28.63 8.62 3.75
N PHE A 125 27.97 8.63 2.59
CA PHE A 125 28.60 8.57 1.27
C PHE A 125 28.24 9.75 0.36
N PRO A 126 28.48 11.00 0.78
CA PRO A 126 28.07 12.18 0.00
C PRO A 126 28.77 12.31 -1.36
N ASN A 127 29.92 11.64 -1.54
CA ASN A 127 30.76 11.74 -2.75
C ASN A 127 30.79 10.45 -3.60
N GLY A 128 29.92 9.47 -3.30
CA GLY A 128 29.86 8.20 -4.03
C GLY A 128 30.76 7.09 -3.46
N PRO A 129 31.07 6.05 -4.26
CA PRO A 129 31.72 4.82 -3.80
C PRO A 129 33.13 5.04 -3.27
N THR A 130 33.49 4.27 -2.25
CA THR A 130 34.83 4.32 -1.63
C THR A 130 35.88 3.58 -2.45
N ALA A 131 35.47 2.64 -3.30
CA ALA A 131 36.36 1.88 -4.17
C ALA A 131 35.65 1.39 -5.46
N ARG A 132 36.39 0.70 -6.32
CA ARG A 132 35.86 -0.09 -7.46
C ARG A 132 36.42 -1.51 -7.40
N ASP A 133 35.64 -2.50 -7.83
CA ASP A 133 36.10 -3.88 -7.94
C ASP A 133 36.93 -4.13 -9.21
N GLU A 134 37.30 -5.40 -9.44
CA GLU A 134 38.12 -5.83 -10.57
C GLU A 134 37.47 -5.59 -11.94
N ASP A 135 36.14 -5.54 -11.99
CA ASP A 135 35.35 -5.24 -13.19
C ASP A 135 35.08 -3.72 -13.35
N GLY A 136 35.54 -2.93 -12.38
CA GLY A 136 35.35 -1.48 -12.33
C GLY A 136 33.99 -1.08 -11.76
N ASP A 137 33.22 -2.01 -11.17
CA ASP A 137 31.95 -1.70 -10.55
C ASP A 137 32.15 -0.98 -9.20
N PRO A 138 31.29 0.00 -8.86
CA PRO A 138 31.34 0.70 -7.58
C PRO A 138 31.29 -0.26 -6.38
N LEU A 139 32.33 -0.23 -5.54
CA LEU A 139 32.31 -0.89 -4.23
C LEU A 139 31.93 0.11 -3.16
N TYR A 140 30.88 -0.23 -2.42
CA TYR A 140 30.45 0.47 -1.22
C TYR A 140 30.75 -0.43 -0.03
N GLU A 141 31.81 -0.12 0.70
CA GLU A 141 32.05 -0.79 1.97
C GLU A 141 31.02 -0.29 2.98
N SER A 142 30.15 -1.18 3.45
CA SER A 142 29.20 -0.78 4.47
C SER A 142 29.90 -0.37 5.78
N THR A 143 29.50 0.78 6.28
CA THR A 143 29.89 1.39 7.55
C THR A 143 29.22 0.73 8.77
N TRP A 144 28.29 -0.22 8.58
CA TRP A 144 27.58 -0.92 9.65
C TRP A 144 27.06 -2.30 9.22
N ASP A 145 26.85 -3.21 10.17
CA ASP A 145 26.34 -4.57 9.92
C ASP A 145 24.94 -4.77 10.52
N ARG A 146 24.62 -3.99 11.56
CA ARG A 146 23.32 -4.03 12.26
C ARG A 146 22.96 -2.67 12.82
N GLY A 147 21.68 -2.32 12.81
CA GLY A 147 21.17 -1.02 13.26
C GLY A 147 19.98 -1.17 14.19
N PHE A 148 19.85 -0.27 15.17
CA PHE A 148 18.63 -0.06 15.93
C PHE A 148 18.09 1.33 15.60
N PHE A 149 16.90 1.36 15.01
CA PHE A 149 16.18 2.59 14.70
C PHE A 149 15.03 2.71 15.69
N THR A 150 15.12 3.68 16.58
CA THR A 150 14.08 3.95 17.57
C THR A 150 13.37 5.23 17.21
N PHE A 151 12.04 5.16 17.13
CA PHE A 151 11.17 6.29 16.89
C PHE A 151 10.24 6.45 18.07
N LYS A 152 10.13 7.68 18.59
CA LYS A 152 9.19 8.02 19.66
C LYS A 152 8.26 9.13 19.21
N ILE A 153 6.98 8.99 19.52
CA ILE A 153 5.95 9.96 19.15
C ILE A 153 5.49 10.67 20.41
N THR A 154 5.72 11.98 20.46
CA THR A 154 5.34 12.84 21.59
C THR A 154 4.74 14.14 21.04
N ASP A 155 3.51 14.46 21.45
CA ASP A 155 2.82 15.71 21.08
C ASP A 155 2.85 16.02 19.57
N GLY A 156 2.68 14.99 18.73
CA GLY A 156 2.67 15.13 17.27
C GLY A 156 4.05 15.28 16.62
N ASN A 157 5.14 15.10 17.39
CA ASN A 157 6.50 15.06 16.87
C ASN A 157 7.04 13.63 16.85
N VAL A 158 8.05 13.39 16.00
CA VAL A 158 8.76 12.11 15.90
C VAL A 158 10.22 12.33 16.26
N ASP A 159 10.63 11.83 17.43
CA ASP A 159 12.04 11.76 17.82
C ASP A 159 12.65 10.48 17.24
N CYS A 160 13.90 10.57 16.79
CA CYS A 160 14.61 9.45 16.18
C CYS A 160 15.99 9.27 16.80
N ASP A 161 16.23 8.07 17.34
CA ASP A 161 17.54 7.63 17.80
C ASP A 161 18.03 6.49 16.90
N VAL A 162 19.24 6.63 16.36
CA VAL A 162 19.88 5.61 15.51
C VAL A 162 21.17 5.14 16.14
N LEU A 163 21.25 3.83 16.37
CA LEU A 163 22.45 3.14 16.86
C LEU A 163 22.90 2.11 15.83
N LEU A 164 24.08 2.30 15.25
CA LEU A 164 24.68 1.38 14.28
C LEU A 164 25.77 0.55 14.94
N PHE A 165 25.99 -0.66 14.45
CA PHE A 165 27.03 -1.57 14.92
C PHE A 165 27.90 -1.96 13.73
N LYS A 166 29.22 -1.87 13.89
CA LYS A 166 30.20 -2.49 12.98
C LYS A 166 31.11 -3.38 13.81
N ASP A 167 31.21 -4.65 13.48
CA ASP A 167 32.00 -5.62 14.26
C ASP A 167 31.66 -5.59 15.77
N GLU A 168 30.36 -5.52 16.09
CA GLU A 168 29.79 -5.36 17.45
C GLU A 168 30.13 -4.05 18.18
N ILE A 169 30.82 -3.10 17.52
CA ILE A 169 31.13 -1.79 18.09
C ILE A 169 29.97 -0.83 17.81
N PRO A 170 29.28 -0.30 18.85
CA PRO A 170 28.16 0.62 18.67
C PRO A 170 28.62 2.05 18.36
N ARG A 171 27.88 2.73 17.48
CA ARG A 171 28.00 4.17 17.22
C ARG A 171 26.62 4.77 16.98
N SER A 172 26.32 5.84 17.72
CA SER A 172 25.14 6.66 17.44
C SER A 172 25.41 7.60 16.28
N ILE A 173 24.40 7.80 15.43
CA ILE A 173 24.42 8.84 14.41
C ILE A 173 23.22 9.76 14.62
N ASN A 174 23.45 11.04 14.38
CA ASN A 174 22.37 12.01 14.34
C ASN A 174 21.88 12.11 12.90
N LEU A 175 20.59 11.89 12.69
CA LEU A 175 19.95 11.84 11.39
C LEU A 175 18.75 12.80 11.38
N THR A 176 18.76 13.75 10.46
CA THR A 176 17.61 14.62 10.24
C THR A 176 16.62 13.89 9.35
N LEU A 177 15.46 13.53 9.90
CA LEU A 177 14.41 12.86 9.12
C LEU A 177 13.74 13.84 8.14
N PRO A 178 13.53 13.45 6.88
CA PRO A 178 12.73 14.25 5.95
C PRO A 178 11.28 14.42 6.42
N GLU A 179 10.66 15.56 6.11
CA GLU A 179 9.27 15.87 6.49
C GLU A 179 8.27 14.80 6.06
N TYR A 180 8.43 14.25 4.85
CA TYR A 180 7.54 13.20 4.34
C TYR A 180 7.61 11.91 5.16
N PHE A 181 8.79 11.61 5.72
CA PHE A 181 9.00 10.42 6.53
C PHE A 181 8.36 10.60 7.91
N ILE A 182 8.55 11.77 8.52
CA ILE A 182 7.88 12.15 9.77
C ILE A 182 6.36 12.07 9.59
N LYS A 183 5.84 12.63 8.49
CA LYS A 183 4.41 12.57 8.17
C LYS A 183 3.91 11.13 8.06
N ALA A 184 4.61 10.26 7.34
CA ALA A 184 4.22 8.85 7.21
C ALA A 184 4.21 8.11 8.56
N MET A 185 5.16 8.39 9.44
CA MET A 185 5.20 7.85 10.81
C MET A 185 3.99 8.28 11.64
N LEU A 186 3.63 9.57 11.58
CA LEU A 186 2.48 10.12 12.29
C LEU A 186 1.16 9.58 11.73
N GLU A 187 1.03 9.46 10.41
CA GLU A 187 -0.15 8.87 9.76
C GLU A 187 -0.32 7.40 10.13
N HIS A 188 0.76 6.61 10.16
CA HIS A 188 0.72 5.22 10.60
C HIS A 188 0.32 5.09 12.07
N HIS A 189 0.85 5.96 12.93
CA HIS A 189 0.46 6.03 14.34
C HIS A 189 -1.02 6.40 14.51
N GLU A 190 -1.50 7.41 13.80
CA GLU A 190 -2.92 7.79 13.82
C GLU A 190 -3.81 6.63 13.37
N LEU A 191 -3.47 6.01 12.24
CA LEU A 191 -4.20 4.88 11.66
C LEU A 191 -4.36 3.70 12.65
N THR A 192 -3.29 3.39 13.39
CA THR A 192 -3.19 2.23 14.28
C THR A 192 -3.68 2.49 15.71
N ASN A 193 -3.52 3.71 16.24
CA ASN A 193 -3.89 4.02 17.63
C ASN A 193 -5.30 4.61 17.78
N VAL A 194 -5.76 5.40 16.81
CA VAL A 194 -7.04 6.11 16.89
C VAL A 194 -7.96 5.85 15.70
N GLY A 195 -7.38 5.50 14.55
CA GLY A 195 -8.08 5.30 13.28
C GLY A 195 -8.73 3.93 13.12
N ILE A 196 -8.93 3.53 11.86
CA ILE A 196 -9.72 2.32 11.52
C ILE A 196 -9.10 1.00 12.00
N LEU A 197 -7.81 0.97 12.28
CA LEU A 197 -7.11 -0.21 12.81
C LEU A 197 -7.06 -0.24 14.34
N LYS A 198 -7.72 0.72 15.01
CA LYS A 198 -7.84 0.73 16.46
C LYS A 198 -8.54 -0.55 16.93
N GLY A 199 -7.81 -1.39 17.65
CA GLY A 199 -8.27 -2.70 18.15
C GLY A 199 -7.64 -3.90 17.43
N ASP A 200 -7.11 -3.71 16.22
CA ASP A 200 -6.36 -4.74 15.49
C ASP A 200 -4.84 -4.53 15.59
N TRP A 201 -4.44 -3.34 16.06
CA TRP A 201 -3.06 -2.99 16.35
C TRP A 201 -2.86 -2.72 17.84
N LYS A 202 -1.69 -3.08 18.37
CA LYS A 202 -1.31 -2.72 19.75
C LYS A 202 -1.01 -1.24 19.81
N LEU A 203 -1.59 -0.53 20.79
CA LEU A 203 -1.27 0.87 21.03
C LEU A 203 0.24 1.04 21.25
N TRP A 204 0.80 2.11 20.66
CA TRP A 204 2.23 2.38 20.72
C TRP A 204 2.52 3.87 20.57
N ASN A 205 3.50 4.38 21.30
CA ASN A 205 4.15 5.66 21.00
C ASN A 205 5.64 5.47 20.71
N LYS A 206 6.13 4.22 20.77
CA LYS A 206 7.49 3.85 20.43
C LYS A 206 7.52 2.70 19.42
N LEU A 207 8.34 2.87 18.38
CA LEU A 207 8.68 1.85 17.40
C LEU A 207 10.20 1.62 17.44
N VAL A 208 10.62 0.38 17.60
CA VAL A 208 12.03 -0.03 17.46
C VAL A 208 12.14 -1.00 16.30
N ILE A 209 13.04 -0.72 15.36
CA ILE A 209 13.40 -1.62 14.27
C ILE A 209 14.85 -2.04 14.44
N ILE A 210 15.05 -3.35 14.49
CA ILE A 210 16.35 -4.00 14.46
C ILE A 210 16.66 -4.30 13.01
N SER A 211 17.49 -3.48 12.38
CA SER A 211 17.87 -3.63 10.98
C SER A 211 19.07 -4.56 10.84
N PRO A 212 18.99 -5.64 10.03
CA PRO A 212 20.12 -6.50 9.71
C PRO A 212 20.97 -5.97 8.54
N HIS A 213 20.94 -4.65 8.27
CA HIS A 213 21.57 -4.01 7.09
C HIS A 213 20.99 -4.45 5.73
N ASN A 214 19.97 -5.29 5.73
CA ASN A 214 19.27 -5.73 4.54
C ASN A 214 17.76 -5.65 4.80
N ASP A 215 16.98 -6.37 4.00
CA ASP A 215 15.54 -6.52 4.22
C ASP A 215 15.22 -7.20 5.55
N LEU A 216 14.12 -6.76 6.17
CA LEU A 216 13.55 -7.44 7.33
C LEU A 216 12.95 -8.77 6.88
N PRO A 217 13.31 -9.90 7.52
CA PRO A 217 12.75 -11.20 7.17
C PRO A 217 11.24 -11.23 7.42
N TYR A 218 10.43 -11.26 6.35
CA TYR A 218 8.97 -11.17 6.45
C TYR A 218 8.35 -12.20 7.41
N VAL A 219 8.88 -13.43 7.45
CA VAL A 219 8.38 -14.54 8.27
C VAL A 219 8.66 -14.33 9.78
N LYS A 220 9.64 -13.49 10.13
CA LYS A 220 10.13 -13.28 11.49
C LYS A 220 10.11 -11.80 11.89
N MET A 221 9.21 -11.02 11.29
CA MET A 221 9.16 -9.57 11.45
C MET A 221 9.05 -9.13 12.92
N ASP A 222 8.40 -9.93 13.75
CA ASP A 222 8.24 -9.75 15.20
C ASP A 222 9.55 -9.90 16.00
N GLU A 223 10.56 -10.61 15.47
CA GLU A 223 11.91 -10.66 16.06
C GLU A 223 12.69 -9.35 15.83
N TYR A 224 12.30 -8.57 14.82
CA TYR A 224 13.01 -7.36 14.40
C TYR A 224 12.25 -6.07 14.67
N VAL A 225 10.93 -6.12 14.88
CA VAL A 225 10.08 -4.94 15.01
C VAL A 225 9.31 -4.98 16.32
N VAL A 226 9.50 -3.96 17.14
CA VAL A 226 8.83 -3.82 18.44
C VAL A 226 8.03 -2.53 18.48
N TYR A 227 6.72 -2.67 18.65
CA TYR A 227 5.81 -1.60 19.01
C TYR A 227 5.54 -1.64 20.51
N SER A 228 5.70 -0.51 21.21
CA SER A 228 5.47 -0.42 22.66
C SER A 228 4.94 0.95 23.11
N LEU A 229 4.40 0.99 24.32
CA LEU A 229 4.13 2.22 25.06
C LEU A 229 5.33 2.54 25.97
N GLU A 230 5.73 3.81 25.99
CA GLU A 230 6.75 4.41 26.87
C GLU A 230 6.14 5.58 27.65
#